data_AF-A0A945GQ57-F1
#
_entry.id   AF-A0A945GQ57-F1
#
_cell.length_a   1.000
_cell.length_b   1.000
_cell.length_c   1.000
_cell.angle_alpha   90.00
_cell.angle_beta   90.00
_cell.angle_gamma   90.00
#
_symmetry.space_group_name_H-M   'P 1'
#
loop_
_entity.id
_entity.type
_entity.pdbx_description
1 polymer ?
#
loop_
_entity_poly.entity_id
_entity_poly.type
_entity_poly.pdbx_seq_one_letter_code
_entity_poly.pdbx_strand_id
1 'polypeptide(L)'
;PYNTGTRLGVGVDPDRVNRLDQLRANIRACEERQQRLMEKIGVDSLDMEVIRRKLQVTASPQQKKLIVSGLKRIARVTSLHESLHQEAEELAARQRQLARQAFIIIHDRLFSGVEVRMGEETLAIGEDRERIRLRLAEEDNQLKILADPLRA
;
A
#
# COMPACT_ATOMS: atom_id res chain seq x y z
N PRO A 1 28.64 -12.31 -11.55
CA PRO A 1 28.97 -10.88 -11.38
C PRO A 1 28.30 -10.01 -12.45
N TYR A 2 27.84 -8.82 -12.04
CA TYR A 2 27.28 -7.71 -12.83
C TYR A 2 25.84 -7.85 -13.35
N ASN A 3 24.86 -7.43 -12.54
CA ASN A 3 24.23 -6.13 -12.77
C ASN A 3 23.47 -5.66 -11.53
N THR A 4 24.08 -4.71 -10.85
CA THR A 4 23.54 -3.92 -9.76
C THR A 4 22.38 -3.07 -10.26
N GLY A 5 21.16 -3.38 -9.80
CA GLY A 5 20.10 -2.40 -9.58
C GLY A 5 19.46 -1.72 -10.80
N THR A 6 19.53 -2.27 -12.01
CA THR A 6 18.81 -1.69 -13.16
C THR A 6 17.30 -1.86 -12.96
N ARG A 7 16.62 -0.72 -12.73
CA ARG A 7 15.17 -0.63 -12.58
C ARG A 7 14.57 0.12 -13.77
N LEU A 8 13.66 -0.54 -14.48
CA LEU A 8 12.87 0.07 -15.55
C LEU A 8 11.47 0.37 -15.01
N GLY A 9 11.09 1.64 -14.97
CA GLY A 9 9.76 2.08 -14.53
C GLY A 9 9.00 2.78 -15.66
N VAL A 10 7.74 2.41 -15.89
CA VAL A 10 6.87 3.12 -16.85
C VAL A 10 5.47 3.33 -16.29
N GLY A 11 4.83 4.44 -16.67
CA GLY A 11 3.49 4.80 -16.17
C GLY A 11 3.49 5.14 -14.68
N VAL A 12 4.67 5.48 -14.14
CA VAL A 12 4.96 5.61 -12.72
C VAL A 12 5.80 6.87 -12.53
N ASP A 13 5.30 7.82 -11.74
CA ASP A 13 6.04 8.99 -11.28
C ASP A 13 6.82 8.57 -10.00
N PRO A 14 8.16 8.55 -10.01
CA PRO A 14 8.97 8.08 -8.87
C PRO A 14 8.65 8.79 -7.55
N ASP A 15 8.36 10.10 -7.61
CA ASP A 15 8.04 10.87 -6.40
C ASP A 15 6.68 10.48 -5.82
N ARG A 16 5.72 10.15 -6.70
CA ARG A 16 4.39 9.66 -6.28
C ARG A 16 4.45 8.24 -5.73
N VAL A 17 5.34 7.40 -6.25
CA VAL A 17 5.60 6.09 -5.67
C VAL A 17 6.16 6.20 -4.27
N ASN A 18 7.19 7.02 -4.09
CA ASN A 18 7.79 7.22 -2.78
C ASN A 18 6.76 7.77 -1.79
N ARG A 19 5.89 8.69 -2.22
CA ARG A 19 4.78 9.19 -1.41
C ARG A 19 3.77 8.10 -1.07
N LEU A 20 3.39 7.24 -2.02
CA LEU A 20 2.46 6.13 -1.78
C LEU A 20 3.05 5.09 -0.81
N ASP A 21 4.34 4.79 -0.93
CA ASP A 21 5.05 3.90 0.00
C ASP A 21 5.12 4.51 1.41
N GLN A 22 5.36 5.83 1.51
CA GLN A 22 5.27 6.57 2.78
C GLN A 22 3.86 6.55 3.38
N LEU A 23 2.82 6.77 2.56
CA LEU A 23 1.42 6.71 3.01
C LEU A 23 1.08 5.31 3.54
N ARG A 24 1.50 4.25 2.85
CA ARG A 24 1.33 2.86 3.30
C ARG A 24 2.07 2.56 4.60
N ALA A 25 3.28 3.11 4.77
CA ALA A 25 4.02 3.00 6.03
C ALA A 25 3.29 3.74 7.17
N ASN A 26 2.75 4.93 6.88
CA ASN A 26 2.00 5.73 7.85
C ASN A 26 0.67 5.06 8.24
N ILE A 27 -0.02 4.42 7.31
CA ILE A 27 -1.24 3.64 7.56
C ILE A 27 -0.94 2.52 8.57
N ARG A 28 0.11 1.72 8.31
CA ARG A 28 0.55 0.66 9.23
C ARG A 28 0.93 1.20 10.60
N ALA A 29 1.65 2.31 10.64
CA ALA A 29 1.99 2.98 11.90
C ALA A 29 0.76 3.50 12.66
N CYS A 30 -0.30 3.92 11.96
CA CYS A 30 -1.56 4.33 12.57
C CYS A 30 -2.31 3.12 13.14
N GLU A 31 -2.35 1.99 12.43
CA GLU A 31 -2.95 0.73 12.90
C GLU A 31 -2.26 0.22 14.16
N GLU A 32 -0.92 0.19 14.19
CA GLU A 32 -0.17 -0.16 15.39
C GLU A 32 -0.46 0.77 16.56
N ARG A 33 -0.57 2.08 16.30
CA ARG A 33 -0.91 3.07 17.34
C ARG A 33 -2.33 2.89 17.85
N GLN A 34 -3.29 2.58 16.99
CA GLN A 34 -4.66 2.26 17.39
C GLN A 34 -4.66 1.03 18.28
N GLN A 35 -3.99 -0.05 17.87
CA GLN A 35 -3.92 -1.29 18.64
C GLN A 35 -3.31 -1.06 20.03
N ARG A 36 -2.17 -0.36 20.12
CA ARG A 36 -1.56 -0.01 21.42
C ARG A 36 -2.46 0.88 22.28
N LEU A 37 -3.21 1.80 21.67
CA LEU A 37 -4.15 2.65 22.41
C LEU A 37 -5.35 1.85 22.92
N MET A 38 -5.86 0.92 22.11
CA MET A 38 -6.93 -0.03 22.46
C MET A 38 -6.51 -0.94 23.61
N GLU A 39 -5.31 -1.52 23.56
CA GLU A 39 -4.73 -2.31 24.65
C GLU A 39 -4.59 -1.49 25.95
N LYS A 40 -4.14 -0.24 25.87
CA LYS A 40 -3.99 0.65 27.04
C LYS A 40 -5.30 0.99 27.73
N ILE A 41 -6.40 1.08 26.99
CA ILE A 41 -7.75 1.26 27.56
C ILE A 41 -8.47 -0.08 27.79
N GLY A 42 -7.84 -1.19 27.39
CA GLY A 42 -8.32 -2.57 27.44
C GLY A 42 -9.58 -2.84 26.60
N VAL A 43 -9.80 -2.07 25.54
CA VAL A 43 -11.01 -2.21 24.71
C VAL A 43 -10.64 -3.02 23.48
N ASP A 44 -11.30 -4.15 23.27
CA ASP A 44 -11.00 -5.09 22.17
C ASP A 44 -11.55 -4.61 20.82
N SER A 45 -12.57 -3.74 20.84
CA SER A 45 -13.18 -3.17 19.63
C SER A 45 -13.74 -1.76 19.88
N LEU A 46 -13.75 -0.92 18.84
CA LEU A 46 -14.40 0.40 18.82
C LEU A 46 -15.94 0.33 18.81
N ASP A 47 -16.53 -0.66 19.48
CA ASP A 47 -17.97 -0.79 19.59
C ASP A 47 -18.51 0.08 20.73
N MET A 48 -19.43 0.99 20.39
CA MET A 48 -20.07 1.89 21.35
C MET A 48 -20.77 1.14 22.48
N GLU A 49 -21.30 -0.07 22.24
CA GLU A 49 -21.95 -0.85 23.28
C GLU A 49 -20.94 -1.43 24.28
N VAL A 50 -19.83 -1.97 23.78
CA VAL A 50 -18.73 -2.50 24.61
C VAL A 50 -18.12 -1.38 25.46
N ILE A 51 -17.90 -0.22 24.86
CA ILE A 51 -17.39 0.97 25.54
C ILE A 51 -18.36 1.46 26.63
N ARG A 52 -19.68 1.52 26.33
CA ARG A 52 -20.70 1.93 27.30
C ARG A 52 -20.75 0.98 28.49
N ARG A 53 -20.76 -0.34 28.25
CA ARG A 53 -20.72 -1.35 29.32
C ARG A 53 -19.47 -1.17 30.19
N LYS A 54 -18.32 -0.96 29.57
CA LYS A 54 -17.05 -0.77 30.30
C LYS A 54 -17.03 0.51 31.15
N LEU A 55 -17.60 1.60 30.64
CA LEU A 55 -17.75 2.86 31.38
C LEU A 55 -18.77 2.77 32.52
N GLN A 56 -19.80 1.92 32.38
CA GLN A 56 -20.78 1.63 33.44
C GLN A 56 -20.18 0.79 34.57
N VAL A 57 -19.38 -0.23 34.23
CA VAL A 57 -18.72 -1.13 35.20
C VAL A 57 -17.55 -0.46 35.92
N THR A 58 -16.89 0.51 35.29
CA THR A 58 -15.76 1.24 35.91
C THR A 58 -16.27 2.10 37.06
N ALA A 59 -15.82 1.85 38.29
CA ALA A 59 -16.24 2.66 39.45
C ALA A 59 -15.46 3.98 39.56
N SER A 60 -14.17 3.99 39.20
CA SER A 60 -13.30 5.15 39.38
C SER A 60 -13.54 6.26 38.34
N PRO A 61 -13.85 7.50 38.76
CA PRO A 61 -13.98 8.65 37.85
C PRO A 61 -12.70 8.96 37.07
N GLN A 62 -11.53 8.69 37.67
CA GLN A 62 -10.23 8.89 37.02
C GLN A 62 -10.02 7.89 35.88
N GLN A 63 -10.39 6.62 36.09
CA GLN A 63 -10.32 5.59 35.06
C GLN A 63 -11.32 5.87 33.92
N LYS A 64 -12.54 6.34 34.22
CA LYS A 64 -13.48 6.79 33.18
C LYS A 64 -12.90 7.89 32.31
N LYS A 65 -12.25 8.90 32.91
CA LYS A 65 -11.57 9.98 32.17
C LYS A 65 -10.45 9.45 31.27
N LEU A 66 -9.67 8.48 31.74
CA LEU A 66 -8.62 7.83 30.94
C LEU A 66 -9.19 7.08 29.74
N ILE A 67 -10.27 6.31 29.93
CA ILE A 67 -10.95 5.59 28.84
C ILE A 67 -11.48 6.59 27.80
N VAL A 68 -12.20 7.63 28.22
CA VAL A 68 -12.76 8.64 27.31
C VAL A 68 -11.66 9.41 26.56
N SER A 69 -10.56 9.74 27.24
CA SER A 69 -9.40 10.39 26.60
C SER A 69 -8.73 9.48 25.58
N GLY A 70 -8.55 8.20 25.91
CA GLY A 70 -8.02 7.19 25.00
C GLY A 70 -8.91 7.01 23.76
N LEU A 71 -10.23 6.95 23.93
CA LEU A 71 -11.19 6.88 22.82
C LEU A 71 -11.11 8.09 21.89
N LYS A 72 -11.00 9.30 22.44
CA LYS A 72 -10.79 10.52 21.62
C LYS A 72 -9.49 10.44 20.82
N ARG A 73 -8.43 9.87 21.39
CA ARG A 73 -7.15 9.69 20.68
C ARG A 73 -7.29 8.64 19.58
N ILE A 74 -7.97 7.53 19.85
CA ILE A 74 -8.23 6.49 18.85
C ILE A 74 -9.05 7.08 17.68
N ALA A 75 -10.14 7.80 17.96
CA ALA A 75 -10.96 8.44 16.94
C ALA A 75 -10.17 9.40 16.03
N ARG A 76 -9.22 10.17 16.60
CA ARG A 76 -8.32 11.03 15.81
C ARG A 76 -7.36 10.23 14.93
N VAL A 77 -6.86 9.10 15.43
CA VAL A 77 -5.99 8.22 14.62
C VAL A 77 -6.81 7.53 13.53
N THR A 78 -8.07 7.17 13.80
CA THR A 78 -8.99 6.62 12.79
C THR A 78 -9.28 7.62 11.68
N SER A 79 -9.62 8.87 12.00
CA SER A 79 -9.86 9.88 10.96
C SER A 79 -8.60 10.14 10.12
N LEU A 80 -7.41 10.09 10.74
CA LEU A 80 -6.15 10.22 10.03
C LEU A 80 -5.90 9.00 9.13
N HIS A 81 -6.16 7.79 9.62
CA HIS A 81 -6.06 6.55 8.85
C HIS A 81 -6.97 6.58 7.62
N GLU A 82 -8.23 6.95 7.78
CA GLU A 82 -9.20 7.09 6.68
C GLU A 82 -8.72 8.11 5.64
N SER A 83 -8.26 9.28 6.08
CA SER A 83 -7.73 10.32 5.18
C SER A 83 -6.50 9.84 4.40
N LEU A 84 -5.56 9.15 5.06
CA LEU A 84 -4.36 8.61 4.42
C LEU A 84 -4.71 7.48 3.45
N HIS A 85 -5.69 6.64 3.80
CA HIS A 85 -6.17 5.57 2.95
C HIS A 85 -6.82 6.12 1.68
N GLN A 86 -7.66 7.15 1.81
CA GLN A 86 -8.29 7.81 0.67
C GLN A 86 -7.24 8.44 -0.26
N GLU A 87 -6.25 9.15 0.28
CA GLU A 87 -5.16 9.72 -0.52
C GLU A 87 -4.32 8.63 -1.23
N ALA A 88 -4.03 7.53 -0.54
CA ALA A 88 -3.32 6.40 -1.12
C ALA A 88 -4.11 5.76 -2.27
N GLU A 89 -5.42 5.58 -2.12
CA GLU A 89 -6.28 4.98 -3.13
C GLU A 89 -6.41 5.88 -4.38
N GLU A 90 -6.52 7.19 -4.21
CA GLU A 90 -6.55 8.14 -5.33
C GLU A 90 -5.24 8.14 -6.12
N LEU A 91 -4.09 8.11 -5.42
CA LEU A 91 -2.78 8.01 -6.05
C LEU A 91 -2.59 6.68 -6.78
N ALA A 92 -2.98 5.57 -6.14
CA ALA A 92 -2.97 4.23 -6.70
C ALA A 92 -3.82 4.13 -7.98
N ALA A 93 -5.04 4.67 -7.94
CA ALA A 93 -5.96 4.64 -9.09
C ALA A 93 -5.39 5.37 -10.31
N ARG A 94 -4.80 6.56 -10.09
CA ARG A 94 -4.14 7.32 -11.17
C ARG A 94 -2.93 6.59 -11.74
N GLN A 95 -2.12 5.96 -10.89
CA GLN A 95 -0.98 5.14 -11.34
C GLN A 95 -1.45 3.92 -12.14
N ARG A 96 -2.48 3.21 -11.66
CA ARG A 96 -3.09 2.07 -12.39
C ARG A 96 -3.56 2.47 -13.78
N GLN A 97 -4.19 3.64 -13.91
CA GLN A 97 -4.65 4.14 -15.21
C GLN A 97 -3.48 4.40 -16.18
N LEU A 98 -2.43 5.08 -15.72
CA LEU A 98 -1.25 5.38 -16.55
C LEU A 98 -0.47 4.11 -16.92
N ALA A 99 -0.30 3.19 -15.97
CA ALA A 99 0.42 1.94 -16.17
C ALA A 99 -0.30 1.00 -17.15
N ARG A 100 -1.65 0.95 -17.13
CA ARG A 100 -2.45 0.17 -18.09
C ARG A 100 -2.29 0.63 -19.54
N GLN A 101 -1.94 1.90 -19.76
CA GLN A 101 -1.73 2.47 -21.10
C GLN A 101 -0.27 2.37 -21.56
N ALA A 102 0.65 1.98 -20.67
CA ALA A 102 2.07 1.96 -20.93
C ALA A 102 2.56 0.59 -21.43
N PHE A 103 3.63 0.63 -22.22
CA PHE A 103 4.33 -0.55 -22.71
C PHE A 103 5.84 -0.34 -22.60
N ILE A 104 6.57 -1.41 -22.27
CA ILE A 104 8.02 -1.44 -22.41
C ILE A 104 8.32 -2.37 -23.58
N ILE A 105 9.03 -1.85 -24.58
CA ILE A 105 9.40 -2.59 -25.78
C ILE A 105 10.91 -2.84 -25.72
N ILE A 106 11.28 -4.11 -25.67
CA ILE A 106 12.68 -4.55 -25.71
C ILE A 106 12.97 -5.00 -27.13
N HIS A 107 13.73 -4.20 -27.89
CA HIS A 107 14.05 -4.50 -29.28
C HIS A 107 15.11 -5.60 -29.44
N ASP A 108 16.11 -5.61 -28.56
CA ASP A 108 17.21 -6.58 -28.64
C ASP A 108 17.12 -7.56 -27.47
N ARG A 109 17.69 -7.21 -26.33
CA ARG A 109 17.83 -8.09 -25.16
C ARG A 109 17.57 -7.35 -23.85
N LEU A 110 16.86 -8.03 -22.95
CA LEU A 110 16.67 -7.69 -21.56
C LEU A 110 17.42 -8.72 -20.73
N PHE A 111 18.48 -8.29 -20.04
CA PHE A 111 19.30 -9.17 -19.23
C PHE A 111 18.57 -9.59 -17.94
N SER A 112 18.91 -10.78 -17.46
CA SER A 112 18.54 -11.25 -16.13
C SER A 112 19.03 -10.29 -15.04
N GLY A 113 18.26 -10.19 -13.96
CA GLY A 113 18.51 -9.29 -12.84
C GLY A 113 17.91 -7.89 -12.99
N VAL A 114 17.29 -7.56 -14.13
CA VAL A 114 16.54 -6.31 -14.28
C VAL A 114 15.21 -6.40 -13.52
N GLU A 115 14.88 -5.35 -12.77
CA GLU A 115 13.57 -5.18 -12.15
C GLU A 115 12.72 -4.25 -13.02
N VAL A 116 11.55 -4.73 -13.44
CA VAL A 116 10.59 -3.97 -14.24
C VAL A 116 9.41 -3.60 -13.36
N ARG A 117 9.09 -2.30 -13.29
CA ARG A 117 7.94 -1.77 -12.55
C ARG A 117 6.94 -1.12 -13.49
N MET A 118 5.68 -1.55 -13.40
CA MET A 118 4.56 -0.97 -14.13
C MET A 118 3.40 -0.72 -13.16
N GLY A 119 3.17 0.53 -12.81
CA GLY A 119 2.26 0.90 -11.72
C GLY A 119 2.77 0.39 -10.37
N GLU A 120 1.96 -0.43 -9.71
CA GLU A 120 2.28 -1.06 -8.42
C GLU A 120 2.96 -2.41 -8.55
N GLU A 121 2.91 -3.01 -9.73
CA GLU A 121 3.48 -4.34 -9.98
C GLU A 121 4.96 -4.24 -10.26
N THR A 122 5.71 -5.19 -9.71
CA THR A 122 7.14 -5.34 -9.94
C THR A 122 7.43 -6.75 -10.39
N LEU A 123 8.16 -6.88 -11.50
CA LEU A 123 8.60 -8.13 -12.09
C LEU A 123 10.12 -8.18 -12.12
N ALA A 124 10.70 -9.15 -11.41
CA ALA A 124 12.12 -9.46 -11.52
C ALA A 124 12.36 -10.41 -12.71
N ILE A 125 13.26 -10.03 -13.60
CA ILE A 125 13.61 -10.84 -14.77
C ILE A 125 14.64 -11.89 -14.35
N GLY A 126 14.19 -13.15 -14.21
CA GLY A 126 15.04 -14.25 -13.78
C GLY A 126 15.99 -14.79 -14.86
N GLU A 127 15.61 -14.64 -16.13
CA GLU A 127 16.35 -15.14 -17.29
C GLU A 127 16.34 -14.09 -18.41
N ASP A 128 17.41 -14.08 -19.20
CA ASP A 128 17.51 -13.17 -20.34
C ASP A 128 16.34 -13.36 -21.32
N ARG A 129 15.77 -12.25 -21.76
CA ARG A 129 14.66 -12.22 -22.72
C ARG A 129 15.06 -11.40 -23.93
N GLU A 130 14.57 -11.79 -25.10
CA GLU A 130 14.85 -11.07 -26.34
C GLU A 130 13.54 -10.73 -27.05
N ARG A 131 13.49 -9.56 -27.67
CA ARG A 131 12.34 -9.14 -28.50
C ARG A 131 10.99 -9.32 -27.80
N ILE A 132 10.85 -8.76 -26.59
CA ILE A 132 9.60 -8.83 -25.81
C ILE A 132 8.95 -7.47 -25.60
N ARG A 133 7.62 -7.48 -25.48
CA ARG A 133 6.81 -6.36 -25.04
C ARG A 133 6.23 -6.68 -23.68
N LEU A 134 6.49 -5.81 -22.70
CA LEU A 134 5.89 -5.89 -21.37
C LEU A 134 4.68 -4.97 -21.29
N ARG A 135 3.61 -5.46 -20.67
CA ARG A 135 2.39 -4.70 -20.39
C ARG A 135 1.76 -5.11 -19.08
N LEU A 136 0.97 -4.21 -18.50
CA LEU A 136 0.11 -4.56 -17.38
C LEU A 136 -1.19 -5.17 -17.90
N ALA A 137 -1.57 -6.33 -17.38
CA ALA A 137 -2.80 -7.04 -17.72
C ALA A 137 -3.49 -7.53 -16.45
N GLU A 138 -4.79 -7.80 -16.54
CA GLU A 138 -5.56 -8.40 -15.45
C GLU A 138 -5.71 -9.90 -15.73
N GLU A 139 -5.17 -10.74 -14.85
CA GLU A 139 -5.28 -12.20 -14.86
C GLU A 139 -5.69 -12.67 -13.47
N ASP A 140 -6.67 -13.57 -13.37
CA ASP A 140 -7.19 -14.10 -12.09
C ASP A 140 -7.59 -13.00 -11.09
N ASN A 141 -8.21 -11.92 -11.57
CA ASN A 141 -8.58 -10.75 -10.74
C ASN A 141 -7.37 -10.01 -10.12
N GLN A 142 -6.15 -10.24 -10.63
CA GLN A 142 -4.92 -9.58 -10.20
C GLN A 142 -4.24 -8.89 -11.38
N LEU A 143 -3.70 -7.71 -11.14
CA LEU A 143 -2.85 -7.04 -12.12
C LEU A 143 -1.48 -7.73 -12.14
N LYS A 144 -1.00 -8.09 -13.32
CA LYS A 144 0.31 -8.72 -13.53
C LYS A 144 1.01 -8.09 -14.72
N ILE A 145 2.34 -8.03 -14.65
CA ILE A 145 3.18 -7.69 -15.79
C ILE A 145 3.30 -8.93 -16.66
N LEU A 146 2.77 -8.86 -17.88
CA LEU A 146 2.86 -9.93 -18.87
C LEU A 146 3.91 -9.59 -19.92
N ALA A 147 4.59 -10.64 -20.40
CA ALA A 147 5.55 -10.55 -21.49
C ALA A 147 4.99 -11.22 -22.75
N ASP A 148 4.74 -10.41 -23.77
CA ASP A 148 4.34 -10.89 -25.09
C ASP A 148 5.56 -10.84 -26.04
N PRO A 149 5.77 -11.82 -26.93
CA PRO A 149 6.80 -11.70 -27.96
C PRO A 149 6.47 -10.56 -28.94
N LEU A 150 7.47 -9.77 -29.34
CA LEU A 150 7.32 -8.83 -30.45
C LEU A 150 7.13 -9.63 -31.74
N ARG A 151 5.90 -9.65 -32.25
CA ARG A 151 5.63 -10.12 -33.61
C ARG A 151 6.36 -9.20 -34.60
N ALA A 152 7.05 -9.83 -35.56
CA ALA A 152 7.79 -9.16 -36.63
C ALA A 152 6.86 -8.40 -37.58
#